data_AF-A0A944TQK2-F1
#
_entry.id   AF-A0A944TQK2-F1
#
_cell.length_a   1.000
_cell.length_b   1.000
_cell.length_c   1.000
_cell.angle_alpha   90.00
_cell.angle_beta   90.00
_cell.angle_gamma   90.00
#
_symmetry.space_group_name_H-M   'P 1'
#
loop_
_entity.id
_entity.type
_entity.pdbx_description
1 polymer ?
#
loop_
_entity_poly.entity_id
_entity_poly.type
_entity_poly.pdbx_seq_one_letter_code
_entity_poly.pdbx_strand_id
1 'polypeptide(L)'
;MKTSLRYFLLALLLPTIVRAEYRVFQYYVKSKFETPSDVNSYLITSTLDPVSYMAYHGGSDSIKIDMVRSWKCLGFTGQGMNTCPSPYAKAKKELSKVD
;
A
#
# COMPACT_ATOMS: atom_id res chain seq x y z
N MET A 1 -0.17 25.31 -42.08
CA MET A 1 -0.78 24.01 -41.73
C MET A 1 0.23 22.85 -41.72
N LYS A 2 1.07 22.65 -42.75
CA LYS A 2 2.08 21.56 -42.79
C LYS A 2 3.17 21.63 -41.71
N THR A 3 3.60 22.84 -41.33
CA THR A 3 4.61 23.06 -40.27
C THR A 3 4.07 22.72 -38.88
N SER A 4 2.84 23.14 -38.54
CA SER A 4 2.18 22.74 -37.28
C SER A 4 2.00 21.23 -37.15
N LEU A 5 1.70 20.53 -38.24
CA LEU A 5 1.54 19.06 -38.23
C LEU A 5 2.87 18.33 -37.92
N ARG A 6 4.00 18.87 -38.39
CA ARG A 6 5.34 18.33 -38.09
C ARG A 6 5.69 18.48 -36.61
N TYR A 7 5.39 19.63 -36.00
CA TYR A 7 5.63 19.83 -34.56
C TYR A 7 4.70 18.95 -33.70
N PHE A 8 3.45 18.74 -34.13
CA PHE A 8 2.51 17.85 -33.45
C PHE A 8 2.99 16.38 -33.48
N LEU A 9 3.47 15.90 -34.62
CA LEU A 9 4.07 14.56 -34.76
C LEU A 9 5.36 14.39 -33.93
N LEU A 10 6.18 15.44 -33.83
CA LEU A 10 7.40 15.42 -33.02
C LEU A 10 7.10 15.37 -31.51
N ALA A 11 6.02 16.03 -31.06
CA ALA A 11 5.58 16.01 -29.66
C ALA A 11 5.04 14.63 -29.23
N LEU A 12 4.49 13.84 -30.16
CA LEU A 12 3.96 12.49 -29.87
C LEU A 12 5.05 11.44 -29.60
N LEU A 13 6.30 11.72 -29.98
CA LEU A 13 7.44 10.81 -29.84
C LEU A 13 8.19 10.99 -28.51
N LEU A 14 7.74 11.90 -27.63
CA LEU A 14 8.32 12.05 -26.29
C LEU A 14 7.81 10.92 -25.38
N PRO A 15 8.66 9.99 -24.92
CA PRO A 15 8.22 8.93 -24.03
C PRO A 15 7.89 9.53 -22.65
N THR A 16 6.62 9.48 -22.26
CA THR A 16 6.22 9.78 -20.88
C THR A 16 6.43 8.53 -20.03
N ILE A 17 7.41 8.55 -19.12
CA ILE A 17 7.62 7.47 -18.16
C ILE A 17 6.58 7.63 -17.04
N VAL A 18 5.34 7.22 -17.30
CA VAL A 18 4.30 7.18 -16.27
C VAL A 18 4.45 5.88 -15.49
N ARG A 19 4.88 5.98 -14.23
CA ARG A 19 4.87 4.83 -13.31
C ARG A 19 3.55 4.88 -12.54
N ALA A 20 2.86 3.75 -12.48
CA ALA A 20 1.72 3.62 -11.59
C ALA A 20 2.17 3.86 -10.14
N GLU A 21 1.30 4.46 -9.34
CA GLU A 21 1.48 4.61 -7.90
C GLU A 21 0.43 3.78 -7.18
N TYR A 22 0.84 3.09 -6.11
CA TYR A 22 -0.07 2.45 -5.18
C TYR A 22 0.30 2.81 -3.75
N ARG A 23 -0.64 2.63 -2.83
CA ARG A 23 -0.42 2.86 -1.40
C ARG A 23 -0.39 1.53 -0.67
N VAL A 24 0.54 1.41 0.28
CA VAL A 24 0.61 0.30 1.21
C VAL A 24 0.21 0.83 2.58
N PHE A 25 -0.58 0.03 3.28
CA PHE A 25 -1.08 0.30 4.61
C PHE A 25 -0.57 -0.76 5.56
N GLN A 26 -0.31 -0.34 6.78
CA GLN A 26 -0.04 -1.24 7.88
C GLN A 26 -0.95 -0.88 9.04
N TYR A 27 -1.64 -1.88 9.57
CA TYR A 27 -2.65 -1.73 10.61
C TYR A 27 -2.79 -2.99 11.45
N TYR A 28 -3.28 -2.81 12.68
CA TYR A 28 -3.68 -3.93 13.53
C TYR A 28 -5.10 -4.34 13.19
N VAL A 29 -5.33 -5.65 13.15
CA VAL A 29 -6.66 -6.26 13.04
C VAL A 29 -6.99 -6.91 14.38
N LYS A 30 -8.21 -6.65 14.86
CA LYS A 30 -8.76 -7.18 16.11
C LYS A 30 -10.12 -7.79 15.83
N SER A 31 -10.36 -9.00 16.34
CA SER A 31 -11.72 -9.54 16.38
C SER A 31 -12.57 -8.70 17.32
N LYS A 32 -13.85 -8.51 16.96
CA LYS A 32 -14.86 -7.95 17.87
C LYS A 32 -15.60 -9.04 18.65
N PHE A 33 -15.37 -10.31 18.32
CA PHE A 33 -15.93 -11.43 19.06
C PHE A 33 -15.06 -11.74 20.27
N GLU A 34 -15.70 -11.93 21.41
CA GLU A 34 -15.03 -12.32 22.65
C GLU A 34 -14.88 -13.84 22.67
N THR A 35 -13.94 -14.38 21.88
CA THR A 35 -13.49 -15.77 22.03
C THR A 35 -12.12 -15.81 22.72
N PRO A 36 -11.80 -16.85 23.51
CA PRO A 36 -10.51 -16.95 24.21
C PRO A 36 -9.28 -16.89 23.28
N SER A 37 -9.44 -17.25 22.00
CA SER A 37 -8.41 -17.16 20.96
C SER A 37 -8.29 -15.79 20.29
N ASP A 38 -9.30 -14.93 20.42
CA ASP A 38 -9.46 -13.68 19.65
C ASP A 38 -8.85 -12.43 20.32
N VAL A 39 -8.28 -12.58 21.51
CA VAL A 39 -7.76 -11.45 22.31
C VAL A 39 -6.53 -10.79 21.66
N ASN A 40 -5.85 -11.50 20.76
CA ASN A 40 -4.60 -11.03 20.19
C ASN A 40 -4.81 -10.26 18.88
N SER A 41 -4.50 -8.97 18.89
CA SER A 41 -4.38 -8.18 17.67
C SER A 41 -3.17 -8.64 16.87
N TYR A 42 -3.30 -8.74 15.55
CA TYR A 42 -2.18 -9.03 14.65
C TYR A 42 -1.94 -7.90 13.66
N LEU A 43 -0.68 -7.72 13.28
CA LEU A 43 -0.24 -6.65 12.38
C LEU A 43 -0.27 -7.14 10.93
N ILE A 44 -0.99 -6.43 10.07
CA ILE A 44 -1.08 -6.72 8.64
C ILE A 44 -0.47 -5.59 7.83
N THR A 45 0.16 -5.96 6.72
CA THR A 45 0.61 -5.03 5.67
C THR A 45 -0.12 -5.38 4.38
N SER A 46 -0.85 -4.43 3.80
CA SER A 46 -1.74 -4.66 2.65
C SER A 46 -1.81 -3.44 1.74
N THR A 47 -2.22 -3.63 0.49
CA THR A 47 -2.59 -2.53 -0.42
C THR A 47 -4.04 -2.09 -0.25
N LEU A 48 -4.86 -2.87 0.46
CA LEU A 48 -6.21 -2.47 0.86
C LEU A 48 -6.11 -1.40 1.95
N ASP A 49 -6.79 -0.29 1.74
CA ASP A 49 -6.99 0.69 2.81
C ASP A 49 -7.84 0.07 3.94
N PRO A 50 -7.84 0.65 5.15
CA PRO A 50 -8.58 0.08 6.29
C PRO A 50 -10.05 -0.17 6.00
N VAL A 51 -10.74 0.71 5.26
CA VAL A 51 -12.17 0.55 4.97
C VAL A 51 -12.38 -0.61 4.01
N SER A 52 -11.56 -0.69 2.95
CA SER A 52 -11.62 -1.79 1.98
C SER A 52 -11.28 -3.15 2.60
N TYR A 53 -10.26 -3.20 3.46
CA TYR A 53 -9.91 -4.43 4.18
C TYR A 53 -11.03 -4.88 5.11
N MET A 54 -11.62 -3.93 5.85
CA MET A 54 -12.76 -4.21 6.71
C MET A 54 -13.92 -4.81 5.93
N ALA A 55 -14.30 -4.19 4.81
CA ALA A 55 -15.38 -4.69 3.94
C ALA A 55 -15.10 -6.09 3.39
N TYR A 56 -13.85 -6.39 3.02
CA TYR A 56 -13.46 -7.69 2.49
C TYR A 56 -13.44 -8.81 3.57
N HIS A 57 -13.14 -8.45 4.82
CA HIS A 57 -12.93 -9.41 5.93
C HIS A 57 -14.11 -9.50 6.92
N GLY A 58 -15.34 -9.38 6.44
CA GLY A 58 -16.54 -9.59 7.27
C GLY A 58 -17.13 -8.32 7.89
N GLY A 59 -16.63 -7.16 7.51
CA GLY A 59 -17.22 -5.86 7.84
C GLY A 59 -16.93 -5.37 9.25
N SER A 60 -17.54 -4.22 9.57
CA SER A 60 -17.38 -3.56 10.86
C SER A 60 -17.94 -4.34 12.03
N ASP A 61 -18.80 -5.32 11.80
CA ASP A 61 -19.44 -6.10 12.87
C ASP A 61 -18.50 -7.21 13.38
N SER A 62 -17.62 -7.69 12.51
CA SER A 62 -16.71 -8.81 12.82
C SER A 62 -15.35 -8.35 13.31
N ILE A 63 -14.81 -7.26 12.75
CA ILE A 63 -13.45 -6.82 13.04
C ILE A 63 -13.34 -5.32 13.29
N LYS A 64 -12.28 -4.94 14.01
CA LYS A 64 -11.82 -3.57 14.19
C LYS A 64 -10.41 -3.43 13.62
N ILE A 65 -10.15 -2.31 12.95
CA ILE A 65 -8.86 -1.99 12.35
C ILE A 65 -8.31 -0.70 12.97
N ASP A 66 -7.08 -0.76 13.46
CA ASP A 66 -6.35 0.39 14.00
C ASP A 66 -5.15 0.70 13.09
N MET A 67 -5.18 1.84 12.39
CA MET A 67 -4.13 2.21 11.43
C MET A 67 -2.82 2.60 12.13
N VAL A 68 -1.71 2.00 11.68
CA VAL A 68 -0.37 2.34 12.17
C VAL A 68 0.29 3.34 11.23
N ARG A 69 0.32 3.04 9.93
CA ARG A 69 0.99 3.88 8.93
C ARG A 69 0.58 3.54 7.50
N SER A 70 0.93 4.43 6.57
CA SER A 70 0.89 4.14 5.14
C SER A 70 2.06 4.78 4.41
N TRP A 71 2.42 4.23 3.25
CA TRP A 71 3.42 4.81 2.37
C TRP A 71 3.05 4.59 0.91
N LYS A 72 3.58 5.45 0.04
CA LYS A 72 3.41 5.32 -1.40
C LYS A 72 4.51 4.44 -1.99
N CYS A 73 4.15 3.66 -2.98
CA CYS A 73 5.05 2.82 -3.75
C CYS A 73 4.86 3.11 -5.24
N LEU A 74 5.94 3.02 -6.00
CA LEU A 74 5.92 3.07 -7.47
C LEU A 74 5.79 1.65 -8.03
N GLY A 75 5.04 1.50 -9.11
CA GLY A 75 4.80 0.23 -9.80
C GLY A 75 3.40 -0.33 -9.53
N PHE A 76 3.29 -1.66 -9.48
CA PHE A 76 2.05 -2.39 -9.31
C PHE A 76 2.28 -3.64 -8.44
N THR A 77 1.23 -4.14 -7.79
CA THR A 77 1.26 -5.34 -6.92
C THR A 77 0.42 -6.50 -7.46
N GLY A 78 0.00 -6.42 -8.71
CA GLY A 78 -0.71 -7.52 -9.39
C GLY A 78 0.17 -8.77 -9.53
N GLN A 79 -0.46 -9.91 -9.86
CA GLN A 79 0.23 -11.19 -10.09
C GLN A 79 1.06 -11.69 -8.87
N GLY A 80 0.65 -11.32 -7.66
CA GLY A 80 1.33 -11.75 -6.43
C GLY A 80 2.68 -11.07 -6.19
N MET A 81 2.94 -9.92 -6.83
CA MET A 81 4.16 -9.15 -6.56
C MET A 81 4.15 -8.58 -5.14
N ASN A 82 5.31 -8.64 -4.48
CA ASN A 82 5.50 -8.11 -3.13
C ASN A 82 5.34 -6.59 -3.08
N THR A 83 4.88 -6.08 -1.94
CA THR A 83 4.82 -4.65 -1.66
C THR A 83 6.22 -4.04 -1.52
N CYS A 84 6.39 -2.77 -1.88
CA CYS A 84 7.65 -2.06 -1.66
C CYS A 84 7.97 -1.93 -0.15
N PRO A 85 9.24 -1.95 0.27
CA PRO A 85 9.62 -1.92 1.67
C PRO A 85 9.19 -0.61 2.34
N SER A 86 8.78 -0.71 3.60
CA SER A 86 8.45 0.46 4.41
C SER A 86 9.68 1.39 4.51
N PRO A 87 9.52 2.72 4.39
CA PRO A 87 10.62 3.66 4.56
C PRO A 87 11.26 3.56 5.96
N TYR A 88 10.51 3.08 6.95
CA TYR A 88 10.95 2.88 8.32
C TYR A 88 11.71 1.56 8.55
N ALA A 89 11.70 0.63 7.60
CA ALA A 89 12.47 -0.61 7.71
C ALA A 89 13.98 -0.33 7.81
N LYS A 90 14.44 0.73 7.13
CA LYS A 90 15.83 1.20 7.21
C LYS A 90 16.17 1.74 8.60
N ALA A 91 15.28 2.54 9.20
CA ALA A 91 15.49 3.10 10.53
C ALA A 91 15.61 2.02 11.62
N LYS A 92 14.78 0.97 11.57
CA LYS A 92 14.85 -0.15 12.52
C LYS A 92 16.19 -0.90 12.43
N LYS A 93 16.73 -1.09 11.23
CA LYS A 93 18.01 -1.78 10.99
C LYS A 93 19.21 -1.01 11.55
N GLU A 94 19.13 0.32 11.59
CA GLU A 94 20.20 1.15 12.17
C GLU A 94 20.07 1.22 13.70
N LEU A 95 18.85 1.26 14.24
CA LEU A 95 18.62 1.24 15.69
C LEU A 95 19.12 -0.07 16.32
N SER A 96 18.91 -1.21 15.66
CA SER A 96 19.35 -2.53 16.14
C SER A 96 20.86 -2.78 16.05
N LYS A 97 21.66 -1.80 15.60
CA LYS A 97 23.13 -1.87 15.61
C LYS A 97 23.74 -1.07 16.76
N VAL A 98 22.91 -0.32 17.49
CA VAL A 98 23.32 0.50 18.63
C VAL A 98 23.19 -0.28 19.96
N ASP A 99 22.43 -1.38 19.93
CA ASP A 99 22.32 -2.39 20.98
C ASP A 99 23.30 -3.55 20.72
#